data_AF-A0AAV6AVU1-F1
#
_entry.id   AF-A0AAV6AVU1-F1
#
_cell.length_a   1.000
_cell.length_b   1.000
_cell.length_c   1.000
_cell.angle_alpha   90.00
_cell.angle_beta   90.00
_cell.angle_gamma   90.00
#
_symmetry.space_group_name_H-M   'P 1'
#
loop_
_entity.id
_entity.type
_entity.pdbx_description
1 polymer ?
#
loop_
_entity_poly.entity_id
_entity_poly.type
_entity_poly.pdbx_seq_one_letter_code
_entity_poly.pdbx_strand_id
1 'polypeptide(L)'
;MLLRSRSHVDAHVATGRERLSALADFVESLPAERLSLTRWFGFGKGCAVAWAATDPWFRAQGLRLQEPDSLAECRPEYRERTDWAAVASFFDISQRDAQMLFGGGAGLRPDPCSLAGRIRSFLDQRAAA
;
A
#
# COMPACT_ATOMS: atom_id res chain seq x y z
N MET A 1 4.48 25.95 -0.54
CA MET A 1 3.44 25.00 -0.12
C MET A 1 2.43 24.87 -1.26
N LEU A 2 2.56 23.83 -2.08
CA LEU A 2 1.60 23.57 -3.18
C LEU A 2 0.75 22.37 -2.78
N LEU A 3 -0.46 22.65 -2.29
CA LEU A 3 -1.54 21.66 -2.23
C LEU A 3 -1.95 21.34 -3.67
N ARG A 4 -1.40 20.25 -4.22
CA ARG A 4 -1.92 19.68 -5.47
C ARG A 4 -3.27 19.05 -5.19
N SER A 5 -4.33 19.78 -5.55
CA SER A 5 -5.71 19.30 -5.60
C SER A 5 -5.78 17.98 -6.39
N ARG A 6 -6.17 16.89 -5.71
CA ARG A 6 -6.37 15.54 -6.29
C ARG A 6 -7.65 15.42 -7.14
N SER A 7 -8.00 16.43 -7.92
CA SER A 7 -9.31 16.52 -8.61
C SER A 7 -9.27 16.23 -10.11
N HIS A 8 -8.15 15.71 -10.63
CA HIS A 8 -8.08 15.19 -12.00
C HIS A 8 -7.43 13.80 -11.92
N VAL A 9 -8.26 12.76 -12.01
CA VAL A 9 -7.75 11.40 -12.26
C VAL A 9 -7.48 11.35 -13.75
N ASP A 10 -6.33 11.90 -14.16
CA ASP A 10 -5.83 11.68 -15.51
C ASP A 10 -5.74 10.17 -15.78
N ALA A 11 -5.98 9.76 -17.02
CA ALA A 11 -5.86 8.38 -17.50
C ALA A 11 -4.43 7.80 -17.41
N HIS A 12 -3.54 8.47 -16.66
CA HIS A 12 -2.20 8.04 -16.35
C HIS A 12 -2.24 6.76 -15.51
N VAL A 13 -1.69 5.70 -16.10
CA VAL A 13 -1.37 4.48 -15.36
C VAL A 13 -0.04 4.72 -14.66
N ALA A 14 -0.11 4.95 -13.35
CA ALA A 14 1.06 5.18 -12.53
C ALA A 14 1.99 3.96 -12.56
N THR A 15 3.29 4.23 -12.60
CA THR A 15 4.37 3.24 -12.42
C THR A 15 4.38 2.68 -10.99
N GLY A 16 5.06 1.55 -10.78
CA GLY A 16 5.25 0.99 -9.45
C GLY A 16 5.92 1.96 -8.46
N ARG A 17 6.90 2.72 -8.95
CA ARG A 17 7.57 3.78 -8.18
C ARG A 17 6.62 4.89 -7.74
N GLU A 18 5.79 5.39 -8.65
CA GLU A 18 4.79 6.43 -8.33
C GLU A 18 3.76 5.90 -7.32
N ARG A 19 3.31 4.65 -7.47
CA ARG A 19 2.38 4.01 -6.53
C ARG A 19 3.00 3.83 -5.14
N LEU A 20 4.27 3.46 -5.04
CA LEU A 20 4.98 3.37 -3.76
C LEU A 20 5.17 4.74 -3.12
N SER A 21 5.53 5.77 -3.90
CA SER A 21 5.64 7.13 -3.40
C SER A 21 4.31 7.63 -2.85
N ALA A 22 3.22 7.45 -3.62
CA ALA A 22 1.88 7.80 -3.18
C ALA A 22 1.46 7.02 -1.93
N LEU A 23 1.88 5.75 -1.80
CA LEU A 23 1.62 4.94 -0.62
C LEU A 23 2.33 5.48 0.62
N ALA A 24 3.59 5.90 0.50
CA ALA A 24 4.31 6.50 1.61
C ALA A 24 3.59 7.73 2.16
N ASP A 25 3.16 8.63 1.26
CA ASP A 25 2.44 9.85 1.65
C ASP A 25 1.05 9.54 2.23
N PHE A 26 0.35 8.55 1.66
CA PHE A 26 -0.94 8.10 2.17
C PHE A 26 -0.82 7.49 3.58
N VAL A 27 0.14 6.58 3.78
CA VAL A 27 0.35 5.91 5.06
C VAL A 27 0.71 6.90 6.15
N GLU A 28 1.57 7.89 5.86
CA GLU A 28 1.94 8.93 6.83
C GLU A 28 0.73 9.73 7.36
N SER A 29 -0.36 9.79 6.58
CA SER A 29 -1.62 10.42 7.00
C SER A 29 -2.57 9.52 7.80
N LEU A 30 -2.28 8.21 7.90
CA LEU A 30 -3.14 7.27 8.63
C LEU A 30 -2.93 7.37 10.15
N PRO A 31 -4.02 7.30 10.94
CA PRO A 31 -3.91 7.08 12.38
C PRO A 31 -3.22 5.75 12.70
N ALA A 32 -2.28 5.76 13.64
CA ALA A 32 -1.45 4.59 13.97
C ALA A 32 -2.28 3.38 14.41
N GLU A 33 -3.40 3.60 15.11
CA GLU A 33 -4.30 2.56 15.60
C GLU A 33 -5.01 1.77 14.49
N ARG A 34 -5.05 2.31 13.27
CA ARG A 34 -5.66 1.67 12.10
C ARG A 34 -4.70 0.76 11.35
N LEU A 35 -3.40 0.93 11.55
CA LEU A 35 -2.39 0.15 10.84
C LEU A 35 -2.17 -1.21 11.53
N SER A 36 -2.12 -2.27 10.73
CA SER A 36 -1.77 -3.63 11.16
C SER A 36 -0.76 -4.23 10.20
N LEU A 37 0.28 -4.88 10.72
CA LEU A 37 1.26 -5.60 9.89
C LEU A 37 1.00 -7.11 9.86
N THR A 38 0.03 -7.59 10.64
CA THR A 38 -0.27 -9.02 10.79
C THR A 38 -1.52 -9.45 10.04
N ARG A 39 -2.29 -8.48 9.52
CA ARG A 39 -3.56 -8.72 8.82
C ARG A 39 -3.69 -7.80 7.63
N TRP A 40 -4.32 -8.30 6.57
CA TRP A 40 -4.64 -7.50 5.40
C TRP A 40 -5.67 -6.43 5.75
N PHE A 41 -6.91 -6.78 6.10
CA PHE A 41 -7.94 -5.85 6.56
C PHE A 41 -8.99 -6.58 7.42
N GLY A 42 -9.50 -5.94 8.48
CA GLY A 42 -10.58 -6.46 9.30
C GLY A 42 -10.70 -5.74 10.65
N PHE A 43 -11.92 -5.65 11.19
CA PHE A 43 -12.21 -5.02 12.49
C PHE A 43 -11.68 -3.58 12.63
N GLY A 44 -11.74 -2.78 11.55
CA GLY A 44 -11.26 -1.39 11.54
C GLY A 44 -9.74 -1.22 11.54
N LYS A 45 -8.99 -2.32 11.35
CA LYS A 45 -7.53 -2.33 11.21
C LYS A 45 -7.12 -3.02 9.91
N GLY A 46 -5.98 -2.65 9.37
CA GLY A 46 -5.45 -3.29 8.18
C GLY A 46 -4.06 -2.82 7.83
N CYS A 47 -3.39 -3.56 6.97
CA CYS A 47 -2.12 -3.15 6.41
C CYS A 47 -2.26 -1.92 5.53
N ALA A 48 -1.13 -1.26 5.29
CA ALA A 48 -1.04 -0.09 4.42
C ALA A 48 -1.67 -0.34 3.05
N VAL A 49 -1.42 -1.51 2.46
CA VAL A 49 -1.93 -1.86 1.12
C VAL A 49 -3.45 -2.00 1.11
N ALA A 50 -4.02 -2.56 2.17
CA ALA A 50 -5.47 -2.68 2.27
C ALA A 50 -6.16 -1.33 2.47
N TRP A 51 -5.59 -0.46 3.31
CA TRP A 51 -6.09 0.91 3.40
C TRP A 51 -5.96 1.65 2.07
N ALA A 52 -4.84 1.48 1.36
CA ALA A 52 -4.65 2.06 0.04
C ALA A 52 -5.73 1.56 -0.94
N ALA A 53 -6.10 0.28 -0.89
CA ALA A 53 -7.18 -0.28 -1.71
C ALA A 53 -8.58 0.35 -1.45
N THR A 54 -8.75 1.13 -0.37
CA THR A 54 -9.96 1.92 -0.12
C THR A 54 -9.88 3.36 -0.66
N ASP A 55 -8.68 3.88 -0.91
CA ASP A 55 -8.47 5.24 -1.39
C ASP A 55 -8.78 5.37 -2.90
N PRO A 56 -9.50 6.43 -3.34
CA PRO A 56 -9.94 6.58 -4.72
C PRO A 56 -8.80 6.56 -5.75
N TRP A 57 -7.62 7.09 -5.41
CA TRP A 57 -6.50 7.16 -6.34
C TRP A 57 -5.96 5.75 -6.62
N PHE A 58 -5.72 4.94 -5.59
CA PHE A 58 -5.23 3.57 -5.78
C PHE A 58 -6.28 2.66 -6.44
N ARG A 59 -7.57 2.87 -6.14
CA ARG A 59 -8.66 2.15 -6.82
C ARG A 59 -8.71 2.46 -8.31
N ALA A 60 -8.49 3.71 -8.70
CA ALA A 60 -8.37 4.10 -10.10
C ALA A 60 -7.15 3.44 -10.79
N GLN A 61 -6.09 3.15 -10.04
CA GLN A 61 -4.93 2.39 -10.52
C GLN A 61 -5.16 0.87 -10.58
N GLY A 62 -6.34 0.40 -10.16
CA GLY A 62 -6.77 -1.00 -10.26
C GLY A 62 -6.60 -1.82 -8.98
N LEU A 63 -6.12 -1.24 -7.87
CA LEU A 63 -6.02 -1.93 -6.59
C LEU A 63 -7.41 -2.11 -5.97
N ARG A 64 -7.74 -3.32 -5.53
CA ARG A 64 -9.04 -3.65 -4.93
C ARG A 64 -8.86 -4.51 -3.68
N LEU A 65 -9.90 -4.59 -2.85
CA LEU A 65 -10.03 -5.60 -1.83
C LEU A 65 -11.01 -6.66 -2.32
N GLN A 66 -10.63 -7.93 -2.18
CA GLN A 66 -11.52 -9.05 -2.37
C GLN A 66 -12.55 -9.07 -1.23
N GLU A 67 -13.84 -9.21 -1.60
CA GLU A 67 -14.97 -9.39 -0.68
C GLU A 67 -15.02 -8.37 0.48
N PRO A 68 -15.21 -7.07 0.20
CA PRO A 68 -15.25 -6.02 1.23
C PRO A 68 -16.42 -6.17 2.21
N ASP A 69 -17.46 -6.95 1.86
CA ASP A 69 -18.67 -7.17 2.67
C ASP A 69 -18.52 -8.36 3.64
N SER A 70 -17.40 -9.10 3.57
CA SER A 70 -17.13 -10.23 4.46
C SER A 70 -16.47 -9.77 5.76
N LEU A 71 -16.91 -10.32 6.89
CA LEU A 71 -16.23 -10.15 8.19
C LEU A 71 -14.88 -10.90 8.26
N ALA A 72 -14.51 -11.65 7.21
CA ALA A 72 -13.25 -12.34 7.06
C ALA A 72 -12.13 -11.43 6.51
N GLU A 73 -10.88 -11.84 6.64
CA GLU A 73 -9.71 -11.06 6.20
C GLU A 73 -9.77 -10.72 4.70
N CYS A 74 -10.04 -9.45 4.36
CA CYS A 74 -10.07 -9.00 2.97
C CYS A 74 -8.65 -8.94 2.41
N ARG A 75 -8.43 -9.49 1.21
CA ARG A 75 -7.10 -9.58 0.58
C ARG A 75 -6.97 -8.53 -0.53
N PRO A 76 -5.78 -7.95 -0.75
CA PRO A 76 -5.56 -7.09 -1.90
C PRO A 76 -5.64 -7.91 -3.20
N GLU A 77 -6.26 -7.33 -4.22
CA GLU A 77 -6.40 -7.89 -5.56
C GLU A 77 -5.92 -6.89 -6.61
N TYR A 78 -5.21 -7.39 -7.62
CA TYR A 78 -4.78 -6.63 -8.79
C TYR A 78 -4.53 -7.56 -9.97
N ARG A 79 -5.16 -7.28 -11.13
CA ARG A 79 -5.00 -8.03 -12.39
C ARG A 79 -5.05 -9.56 -12.19
N GLU A 80 -6.15 -10.05 -11.61
CA GLU A 80 -6.40 -11.49 -11.36
C GLU A 80 -5.43 -12.15 -10.37
N ARG A 81 -4.62 -11.36 -9.66
CA ARG A 81 -3.74 -11.83 -8.58
C ARG A 81 -4.30 -11.37 -7.25
N THR A 82 -4.01 -12.14 -6.20
CA THR A 82 -4.37 -11.83 -4.81
C THR A 82 -3.14 -11.81 -3.90
N ASP A 83 -3.31 -11.35 -2.65
CA ASP A 83 -2.30 -11.38 -1.59
C ASP A 83 -0.97 -10.74 -2.03
N TRP A 84 0.16 -11.30 -1.60
CA TRP A 84 1.50 -10.80 -1.94
C TRP A 84 1.77 -10.72 -3.44
N ALA A 85 1.18 -11.60 -4.24
CA ALA A 85 1.35 -11.56 -5.69
C ALA A 85 0.65 -10.34 -6.32
N ALA A 86 -0.51 -9.94 -5.79
CA ALA A 86 -1.17 -8.69 -6.17
C ALA A 86 -0.32 -7.49 -5.76
N VAL A 87 0.18 -7.47 -4.51
CA VAL A 87 1.00 -6.37 -3.99
C VAL A 87 2.27 -6.16 -4.82
N ALA A 88 3.02 -7.25 -5.08
CA ALA A 88 4.24 -7.16 -5.88
C ALA A 88 3.96 -6.68 -7.30
N SER A 89 2.92 -7.21 -7.94
CA SER A 89 2.54 -6.81 -9.30
C SER A 89 2.02 -5.37 -9.36
N PHE A 90 1.30 -4.90 -8.34
CA PHE A 90 0.77 -3.55 -8.30
C PHE A 90 1.89 -2.51 -8.14
N PHE A 91 2.88 -2.79 -7.28
CA PHE A 91 4.00 -1.89 -7.01
C PHE A 91 5.23 -2.13 -7.89
N ASP A 92 5.16 -3.08 -8.82
CA ASP A 92 6.27 -3.46 -9.73
C ASP A 92 7.59 -3.78 -8.98
N ILE A 93 7.45 -4.59 -7.93
CA ILE A 93 8.54 -5.06 -7.08
C ILE A 93 8.50 -6.59 -6.96
N SER A 94 9.59 -7.18 -6.46
CA SER A 94 9.58 -8.61 -6.18
C SER A 94 8.63 -8.93 -5.02
N GLN A 95 8.10 -10.16 -5.00
CA GLN A 95 7.27 -10.61 -3.88
C GLN A 95 8.04 -10.59 -2.55
N ARG A 96 9.34 -10.86 -2.59
CA ARG A 96 10.23 -10.77 -1.44
C ARG A 96 10.29 -9.32 -0.92
N ASP A 97 10.47 -8.34 -1.79
CA ASP A 97 10.49 -6.93 -1.40
C ASP A 97 9.15 -6.50 -0.82
N ALA A 98 8.04 -6.93 -1.42
CA ALA A 98 6.71 -6.66 -0.90
C ALA A 98 6.54 -7.20 0.53
N GLN A 99 6.99 -8.43 0.80
CA GLN A 99 6.96 -9.03 2.13
C GLN A 99 7.89 -8.32 3.12
N MET A 100 9.09 -7.89 2.70
CA MET A 100 10.01 -7.14 3.57
C MET A 100 9.49 -5.74 3.91
N LEU A 101 8.82 -5.08 2.95
CA LEU A 101 8.27 -3.74 3.14
C LEU A 101 7.01 -3.76 4.01
N PHE A 102 6.06 -4.64 3.70
CA PHE A 102 4.71 -4.57 4.25
C PHE A 102 4.37 -5.73 5.19
N GLY A 103 5.19 -6.78 5.25
CA GLY A 103 4.98 -7.91 6.14
C GLY A 103 5.34 -7.60 7.59
N GLY A 104 4.60 -8.21 8.52
CA GLY A 104 4.89 -8.18 9.95
C GLY A 104 6.06 -9.07 10.33
N GLY A 105 7.28 -8.59 10.10
CA GLY A 105 8.49 -9.15 10.72
C GLY A 105 8.53 -8.92 12.24
N ALA A 106 9.24 -9.78 12.97
CA ALA A 106 9.41 -9.66 14.41
C ALA A 106 10.00 -8.28 14.79
N GLY A 107 9.37 -7.60 15.75
CA GLY A 107 9.82 -6.29 16.25
C GLY A 107 9.34 -5.08 15.43
N LEU A 108 8.61 -5.28 14.33
CA LEU A 108 8.04 -4.17 13.57
C LEU A 108 6.79 -3.64 14.25
N ARG A 109 6.85 -2.38 14.70
CA ARG A 109 5.65 -1.65 15.13
C ARG A 109 4.88 -1.16 13.90
N PRO A 110 3.54 -1.23 13.92
CA PRO A 110 2.70 -0.60 12.91
C PRO A 110 2.70 0.93 13.12
N ASP A 111 3.86 1.55 12.96
CA ASP A 111 4.03 2.99 13.01
C ASP A 111 3.97 3.55 11.58
N PRO A 112 2.99 4.41 11.24
CA PRO A 112 2.82 4.90 9.88
C PRO A 112 4.04 5.67 9.35
N CYS A 113 4.64 6.54 10.17
CA CYS A 113 5.83 7.31 9.80
C CYS A 113 7.03 6.39 9.51
N SER A 114 7.25 5.37 10.34
CA SER A 114 8.32 4.38 10.14
C SER A 114 8.11 3.56 8.87
N LEU A 115 6.87 3.20 8.54
CA LEU A 115 6.55 2.50 7.31
C LEU A 115 6.76 3.40 6.09
N ALA A 116 6.27 4.65 6.12
CA ALA A 116 6.50 5.63 5.06
C ALA A 116 8.00 5.87 4.83
N GLY A 117 8.78 6.05 5.91
CA GLY A 117 10.23 6.17 5.84
C GLY A 117 10.90 4.98 5.17
N ARG A 118 10.49 3.75 5.49
CA ARG A 118 11.03 2.53 4.87
C ARG A 118 10.74 2.45 3.37
N ILE A 119 9.52 2.82 2.96
CA ILE A 119 9.16 2.85 1.54
C ILE A 119 10.05 3.87 0.80
N ARG A 120 10.24 5.06 1.37
CA ARG A 120 11.12 6.10 0.80
C ARG A 120 12.57 5.61 0.67
N SER A 121 13.13 5.03 1.74
CA SER A 121 14.49 4.45 1.69
C SER A 121 14.65 3.35 0.65
N PHE A 122 13.63 2.50 0.47
CA PHE A 122 13.64 1.48 -0.58
C PHE A 122 13.66 2.10 -1.99
N LEU A 123 12.88 3.15 -2.22
CA LEU A 123 12.87 3.88 -3.50
C LEU A 123 14.20 4.56 -3.82
N ASP A 124 14.91 5.06 -2.79
CA ASP A 124 16.22 5.67 -2.93
C ASP A 124 17.29 4.62 -3.30
N GLN A 125 17.29 3.48 -2.61
CA GLN A 125 18.19 2.36 -2.92
C GLN A 125 18.01 1.86 -4.35
N ARG A 126 16.77 1.78 -4.83
CA ARG A 126 16.47 1.33 -6.21
C ARG A 126 16.85 2.35 -7.28
N ALA A 127 16.98 3.62 -6.94
CA ALA A 127 17.43 4.66 -7.87
C ALA A 127 18.96 4.69 -8.00
N ALA A 128 19.68 4.16 -7.01
CA ALA A 128 21.14 4.11 -6.97
C ALA A 128 21.74 2.82 -7.58
N ALA A 129 20.90 1.82 -7.87
CA ALA A 129 21.26 0.55 -8.48
C ALA A 129 21.04 0.58 -10.00
#